data_AF-A0A0G1C207-F1
#
_entry.id   AF-A0A0G1C207-F1
#
_cell.length_a   1.000
_cell.length_b   1.000
_cell.length_c   1.000
_cell.angle_alpha   90.00
_cell.angle_beta   90.00
_cell.angle_gamma   90.00
#
_symmetry.space_group_name_H-M   'P 1'
#
loop_
_entity.id
_entity.type
_entity.pdbx_description
1 polymer ?
#
loop_
_entity_poly.entity_id
_entity_poly.type
_entity_poly.pdbx_seq_one_letter_code
_entity_poly.pdbx_strand_id
1 'polypeptide(L)'
;MPLSDQPNLFPTKSRPASTLGKNSFSQSARIVFALCDAIGNKNESLALTNYNLFLQNRADHFYLLSMLGRQLRLLVLAQKKALTHEKTYTQEKMIPQAKLWTLLELKNAYERMVSLEESAKSGEVDLEIGFLPFLKSLF
;
A
#
# COMPACT_ATOMS: atom_id res chain seq x y z
N MET A 1 -16.27 -46.06 -49.64
CA MET A 1 -17.15 -44.89 -49.37
C MET A 1 -16.63 -44.18 -48.12
N PRO A 2 -15.99 -43.01 -48.23
CA PRO A 2 -15.58 -42.22 -47.08
C PRO A 2 -16.72 -41.29 -46.63
N LEU A 3 -17.05 -41.34 -45.34
CA LEU A 3 -18.02 -40.46 -44.70
C LEU A 3 -17.44 -39.07 -44.52
N SER A 4 -18.26 -38.11 -44.92
CA SER A 4 -18.05 -36.68 -45.08
C SER A 4 -17.74 -35.92 -43.79
N ASP A 5 -16.98 -34.85 -43.98
CA ASP A 5 -16.72 -33.72 -43.09
C ASP A 5 -17.89 -33.33 -42.18
N GLN A 6 -17.66 -33.34 -40.86
CA GLN A 6 -18.47 -32.64 -39.87
C GLN A 6 -17.73 -31.36 -39.47
N PRO A 7 -18.28 -30.16 -39.69
CA PRO A 7 -17.65 -28.92 -39.27
C PRO A 7 -17.76 -28.72 -37.75
N ASN A 8 -16.62 -28.43 -37.12
CA ASN A 8 -16.48 -28.09 -35.70
C ASN A 8 -17.54 -27.08 -35.21
N LEU A 9 -18.52 -27.55 -34.44
CA LEU A 9 -19.43 -26.73 -33.65
C LEU A 9 -18.80 -26.40 -32.29
N PHE A 10 -17.80 -25.51 -32.28
CA PHE A 10 -17.40 -24.80 -31.05
C PHE A 10 -17.30 -23.31 -31.35
N PRO A 11 -18.22 -22.47 -30.85
CA PRO A 11 -18.02 -21.04 -30.92
C PRO A 11 -16.87 -20.65 -29.98
N THR A 12 -15.70 -20.33 -30.55
CA THR A 12 -14.61 -19.63 -29.86
C THR A 12 -15.03 -18.20 -29.56
N LYS A 13 -15.94 -18.03 -28.59
CA LYS A 13 -16.18 -16.74 -27.96
C LYS A 13 -15.15 -16.57 -26.85
N SER A 14 -13.98 -16.05 -27.21
CA SER A 14 -13.11 -15.36 -26.26
C SER A 14 -13.94 -14.24 -25.60
N ARG A 15 -14.46 -14.49 -24.40
CA ARG A 15 -15.08 -13.45 -23.57
C ARG A 15 -14.03 -12.34 -23.37
N PRO A 16 -14.29 -11.08 -23.75
CA PRO A 16 -13.42 -9.99 -23.32
C PRO A 16 -13.47 -9.94 -21.79
N ALA A 17 -12.30 -10.00 -21.15
CA ALA A 17 -12.17 -9.84 -19.71
C ALA A 17 -12.83 -8.51 -19.31
N SER A 18 -13.80 -8.54 -18.41
CA SER A 18 -14.52 -7.35 -17.94
C SER A 18 -13.53 -6.36 -17.30
N THR A 19 -13.23 -5.28 -18.01
CA THR A 19 -12.29 -4.21 -17.58
C THR A 19 -12.82 -3.38 -16.41
N LEU A 20 -14.11 -3.51 -16.08
CA LEU A 20 -14.79 -2.69 -15.07
C LEU A 20 -14.32 -2.96 -13.62
N GLY A 21 -13.88 -4.18 -13.30
CA GLY A 21 -13.41 -4.52 -11.94
C GLY A 21 -11.93 -4.24 -11.67
N LYS A 22 -11.09 -4.19 -12.71
CA LYS A 22 -9.63 -4.01 -12.58
C LYS A 22 -9.23 -2.57 -12.27
N ASN A 23 -10.06 -1.60 -12.67
CA ASN A 23 -9.71 -0.18 -12.58
C ASN A 23 -9.83 0.37 -11.15
N SER A 24 -10.84 -0.05 -10.37
CA SER A 24 -11.05 0.47 -9.01
C SER A 24 -10.02 -0.06 -8.01
N PHE A 25 -9.76 -1.37 -8.01
CA PHE A 25 -8.73 -1.97 -7.15
C PHE A 25 -7.33 -1.42 -7.45
N SER A 26 -7.01 -1.20 -8.73
CA SER A 26 -5.76 -0.56 -9.15
C SER A 26 -5.63 0.87 -8.61
N GLN A 27 -6.71 1.64 -8.58
CA GLN A 27 -6.68 3.01 -8.07
C GLN A 27 -6.47 3.07 -6.55
N SER A 28 -7.18 2.25 -5.78
CA SER A 28 -6.99 2.20 -4.32
C SER A 28 -5.55 1.81 -3.95
N ALA A 29 -4.99 0.81 -4.65
CA ALA A 29 -3.60 0.41 -4.44
C ALA A 29 -2.62 1.56 -4.78
N ARG A 30 -2.84 2.28 -5.88
CA ARG A 30 -2.00 3.43 -6.27
C ARG A 30 -2.02 4.55 -5.23
N ILE A 31 -3.18 4.84 -4.65
CA ILE A 31 -3.32 5.87 -3.61
C ILE A 31 -2.57 5.44 -2.34
N VAL A 32 -2.69 4.17 -1.93
CA VAL A 32 -1.96 3.64 -0.76
C VAL A 32 -0.44 3.72 -0.98
N PHE A 33 0.06 3.37 -2.17
CA PHE A 33 1.47 3.53 -2.49
C PHE A 33 1.91 5.01 -2.48
N ALA A 34 1.12 5.91 -3.06
CA ALA A 34 1.41 7.34 -3.05
C ALA A 34 1.43 7.92 -1.63
N LEU A 35 0.54 7.46 -0.74
CA LEU A 35 0.52 7.83 0.67
C LEU A 35 1.78 7.32 1.39
N CYS A 36 2.13 6.04 1.22
CA CYS A 36 3.36 5.47 1.79
C CYS A 36 4.61 6.22 1.30
N ASP A 37 4.63 6.65 0.04
CA ASP A 37 5.73 7.42 -0.53
C ASP A 37 5.83 8.82 0.05
N ALA A 38 4.69 9.50 0.24
CA ALA A 38 4.67 10.81 0.87
C ALA A 38 5.16 10.75 2.32
N ILE A 39 4.73 9.73 3.08
CA ILE A 39 5.20 9.46 4.44
C ILE A 39 6.71 9.17 4.43
N GLY A 40 7.17 8.26 3.57
CA GLY A 40 8.59 7.91 3.46
C GLY A 40 9.48 9.12 3.17
N ASN A 41 8.99 10.06 2.37
CA ASN A 41 9.67 11.32 2.04
C ASN A 41 9.49 12.44 3.08
N LYS A 42 8.86 12.19 4.23
CA LYS A 42 8.50 13.21 5.24
C LYS A 42 7.76 14.43 4.64
N ASN A 43 6.94 14.20 3.60
CA ASN A 43 6.12 15.25 2.99
C ASN A 43 4.69 15.23 3.55
N GLU A 44 4.46 15.99 4.62
CA GLU A 44 3.17 16.06 5.33
C GLU A 44 2.03 16.48 4.41
N SER A 45 2.21 17.57 3.65
CA SER A 45 1.17 18.13 2.78
C SER A 45 0.70 17.11 1.72
N LEU A 46 1.64 16.42 1.08
CA LEU A 46 1.31 15.38 0.10
C LEU A 46 0.68 14.16 0.76
N ALA A 47 1.12 13.79 1.97
CA ALA A 47 0.54 12.68 2.71
C ALA A 47 -0.92 12.95 3.10
N LEU A 48 -1.22 14.14 3.63
CA LEU A 48 -2.60 14.55 3.95
C LEU A 48 -3.48 14.59 2.69
N THR A 49 -2.93 15.06 1.56
CA THR A 49 -3.63 15.06 0.27
C THR A 49 -3.96 13.64 -0.18
N ASN A 50 -2.99 12.72 -0.15
CA ASN A 50 -3.19 11.33 -0.52
C ASN A 50 -4.12 10.59 0.45
N TYR A 51 -4.11 10.95 1.73
CA TYR A 51 -5.04 10.41 2.72
C TYR A 51 -6.48 10.85 2.45
N ASN A 52 -6.72 12.11 2.11
CA ASN A 52 -8.05 12.56 1.70
C ASN A 52 -8.56 11.82 0.45
N LEU A 53 -7.69 11.59 -0.54
CA LEU A 53 -8.02 10.78 -1.71
C LEU A 53 -8.33 9.32 -1.32
N PHE A 54 -7.59 8.77 -0.36
CA PHE A 54 -7.82 7.42 0.16
C PHE A 54 -9.22 7.29 0.77
N LEU A 55 -9.63 8.25 1.61
CA LEU A 55 -10.97 8.31 2.22
C LEU A 55 -12.08 8.39 1.16
N GLN A 56 -11.91 9.23 0.14
CA GLN A 56 -12.88 9.35 -0.95
C GLN A 56 -13.10 8.06 -1.73
N ASN A 57 -12.09 7.19 -1.80
CA ASN A 57 -12.15 5.92 -2.50
C ASN A 57 -12.66 4.76 -1.63
N ARG A 58 -13.04 5.02 -0.36
CA ARG A 58 -13.53 4.01 0.61
C ARG A 58 -12.63 2.77 0.66
N ALA A 59 -11.32 2.99 0.58
CA ALA A 59 -10.36 1.91 0.63
C ALA A 59 -10.21 1.38 2.07
N ASP A 60 -9.75 0.14 2.20
CA ASP A 60 -9.64 -0.54 3.49
C ASP A 60 -8.47 0.01 4.32
N HIS A 61 -8.78 0.56 5.50
CA HIS A 61 -7.80 1.11 6.43
C HIS A 61 -6.85 0.05 7.01
N PHE A 62 -7.29 -1.21 7.16
CA PHE A 62 -6.39 -2.29 7.60
C PHE A 62 -5.37 -2.64 6.53
N TYR A 63 -5.77 -2.57 5.25
CA TYR A 63 -4.83 -2.69 4.14
C TYR A 63 -3.81 -1.54 4.13
N LEU A 64 -4.25 -0.29 4.38
CA LEU A 64 -3.36 0.86 4.51
C LEU A 64 -2.35 0.68 5.64
N LEU A 65 -2.78 0.28 6.84
CA LEU A 65 -1.89 -0.02 7.97
C LEU A 65 -0.87 -1.11 7.61
N SER A 66 -1.30 -2.19 6.96
CA SER A 66 -0.42 -3.28 6.53
C SER A 66 0.65 -2.81 5.56
N MET A 67 0.29 -1.95 4.60
CA MET A 67 1.23 -1.37 3.64
C MET A 67 2.20 -0.38 4.30
N LEU A 68 1.73 0.41 5.26
CA LEU A 68 2.60 1.29 6.02
C LEU A 68 3.58 0.50 6.91
N GLY A 69 3.12 -0.57 7.56
CA GLY A 69 3.99 -1.45 8.33
C GLY A 69 5.06 -2.13 7.47
N ARG A 70 4.75 -2.43 6.20
CA ARG A 70 5.77 -2.86 5.23
C ARG A 70 6.74 -1.72 4.91
N GLN A 71 6.25 -0.52 4.64
CA GLN A 71 7.07 0.67 4.32
C GLN A 71 8.07 0.97 5.46
N LEU A 72 7.63 1.02 6.72
CA LEU A 72 8.51 1.26 7.87
C LEU A 72 9.60 0.19 8.00
N ARG A 73 9.27 -1.10 7.79
CA ARG A 73 10.25 -2.19 7.78
C ARG A 73 11.30 -2.02 6.67
N LEU A 74 10.87 -1.62 5.48
CA LEU A 74 11.79 -1.37 4.36
C LEU A 74 12.72 -0.19 4.65
N LEU A 75 12.24 0.87 5.30
CA LEU A 75 13.09 1.99 5.73
C LEU A 75 14.14 1.55 6.75
N VAL A 76 13.78 0.71 7.72
CA VAL A 76 14.73 0.13 8.68
C VAL A 76 15.79 -0.72 7.97
N LEU A 77 15.37 -1.59 7.04
CA LEU A 77 16.31 -2.41 6.27
C LEU A 77 17.24 -1.56 5.40
N ALA A 78 16.70 -0.51 4.76
CA ALA A 78 17.49 0.45 3.98
C ALA A 78 18.54 1.14 4.83
N GLN A 79 18.16 1.62 6.02
CA GLN A 79 19.05 2.30 6.95
C GLN A 79 20.17 1.37 7.45
N LYS A 80 19.84 0.10 7.68
CA LYS A 80 20.81 -0.94 8.06
C LYS A 80 21.63 -1.48 6.87
N LYS A 81 21.45 -0.96 5.66
CA LYS A 81 22.06 -1.47 4.40
C LYS A 81 21.79 -2.96 4.18
N ALA A 82 20.63 -3.44 4.65
CA ALA A 82 20.24 -4.84 4.68
C ALA A 82 19.18 -5.19 3.61
N LEU A 83 18.95 -4.33 2.62
CA LEU A 83 18.02 -4.59 1.50
C LEU A 83 18.59 -5.55 0.44
N THR A 84 19.50 -6.46 0.79
CA THR A 84 20.29 -7.27 -0.14
C THR A 84 19.48 -8.19 -1.05
N HIS A 85 18.24 -8.53 -0.66
CA HIS A 85 17.35 -9.43 -1.41
C HIS A 85 16.18 -8.71 -2.11
N GLU A 86 16.08 -7.39 -1.97
CA GLU A 86 15.00 -6.61 -2.60
C GLU A 86 15.36 -6.19 -4.02
N LYS A 87 14.34 -5.98 -4.87
CA LYS A 87 14.54 -5.51 -6.24
C LYS A 87 15.27 -4.17 -6.25
N THR A 88 16.11 -3.95 -7.27
CA THR A 88 16.90 -2.72 -7.43
C THR A 88 16.04 -1.46 -7.33
N TYR A 89 14.87 -1.43 -7.98
CA TYR A 89 13.93 -0.31 -7.88
C TYR A 89 13.49 0.00 -6.43
N THR A 90 13.25 -1.03 -5.62
CA THR A 90 12.90 -0.84 -4.20
C THR A 90 14.09 -0.28 -3.43
N GLN A 91 15.31 -0.76 -3.69
CA GLN A 91 16.52 -0.21 -3.06
C GLN A 91 16.74 1.26 -3.43
N GLU A 92 16.69 1.58 -4.72
CA GLU A 92 16.86 2.94 -5.27
C GLU A 92 15.87 3.93 -4.65
N LYS A 93 14.65 3.47 -4.36
CA LYS A 93 13.60 4.28 -3.75
C LYS A 93 13.71 4.39 -2.23
N MET A 94 14.01 3.29 -1.54
CA MET A 94 14.01 3.26 -0.08
C MET A 94 15.27 3.88 0.52
N ILE A 95 16.43 3.78 -0.13
CA ILE A 95 17.69 4.32 0.40
C ILE A 95 17.63 5.85 0.61
N PRO A 96 17.17 6.67 -0.36
CA PRO A 96 17.01 8.10 -0.15
C PRO A 96 16.00 8.43 0.96
N GLN A 97 14.85 7.75 0.99
CA GLN A 97 13.82 7.96 2.01
C GLN A 97 14.35 7.64 3.41
N ALA A 98 15.07 6.52 3.57
CA ALA A 98 15.60 6.10 4.86
C ALA A 98 16.60 7.10 5.47
N LYS A 99 17.26 7.93 4.66
CA LYS A 99 18.15 9.00 5.16
C LYS A 99 17.40 10.12 5.89
N LEU A 100 16.10 10.26 5.65
CA LEU A 100 15.26 11.27 6.30
C LEU A 100 14.81 10.85 7.70
N TRP A 101 15.03 9.58 8.06
CA TRP A 101 14.54 8.98 9.29
C TRP A 101 15.69 8.53 10.19
N THR A 102 15.55 8.70 11.50
CA THR A 102 16.41 8.02 12.48
C THR A 102 15.82 6.66 12.83
N LEU A 103 16.66 5.72 13.30
CA LEU A 103 16.18 4.42 13.78
C LEU A 103 15.18 4.57 14.94
N LEU A 104 15.36 5.58 15.80
CA LEU A 104 14.45 5.87 16.90
C LEU A 104 13.08 6.36 16.40
N GLU A 105 13.06 7.26 15.40
CA GLU A 105 11.81 7.71 14.77
C GLU A 105 11.06 6.56 14.12
N LEU A 106 11.76 5.67 13.39
CA LEU A 106 11.14 4.49 12.76
C LEU A 106 10.60 3.52 13.81
N LYS A 107 11.33 3.31 14.91
CA LYS A 107 10.87 2.49 16.03
C LYS A 107 9.59 3.08 16.63
N ASN A 108 9.60 4.37 16.98
CA ASN A 108 8.46 5.05 17.58
C ASN A 108 7.25 5.10 16.63
N ALA A 109 7.48 5.29 15.33
CA ALA A 109 6.43 5.21 14.31
C ALA A 109 5.80 3.81 14.26
N TYR A 110 6.63 2.76 14.29
CA TYR A 110 6.15 1.38 14.27
C TYR A 110 5.36 1.02 15.54
N GLU A 111 5.86 1.38 16.73
CA GLU A 111 5.15 1.13 18.00
C GLU A 111 3.79 1.84 18.04
N ARG A 112 3.71 3.10 17.59
CA ARG A 112 2.44 3.83 17.50
C ARG A 112 1.46 3.20 16.50
N MET A 113 1.98 2.70 15.37
CA MET A 113 1.17 2.01 14.36
C MET A 113 0.60 0.70 14.92
N VAL A 114 1.40 -0.09 15.62
CA VAL A 114 0.96 -1.34 16.27
C VAL A 114 -0.10 -1.04 17.33
N SER A 115 0.13 -0.04 18.18
CA SER A 115 -0.86 0.37 19.18
C SER A 115 -2.19 0.79 18.55
N LEU A 116 -2.16 1.55 17.44
CA LEU A 116 -3.36 1.90 16.70
C LEU A 116 -4.07 0.66 16.12
N GLU A 117 -3.32 -0.28 15.55
CA GLU A 117 -3.87 -1.52 15.01
C GLU A 117 -4.53 -2.38 16.11
N GLU A 118 -3.92 -2.47 17.28
CA GLU A 118 -4.43 -3.19 18.45
C GLU A 118 -5.73 -2.57 18.98
N SER A 119 -5.75 -1.24 19.18
CA SER A 119 -6.97 -0.52 19.59
C SER A 119 -8.08 -0.62 18.54
N ALA A 120 -7.75 -0.67 17.24
CA ALA A 120 -8.73 -0.88 16.20
C ALA A 120 -9.30 -2.30 16.20
N LYS A 121 -8.46 -3.33 16.38
CA LYS A 121 -8.89 -4.74 16.43
C LYS A 121 -9.71 -5.08 17.67
N SER A 122 -9.46 -4.39 18.78
CA SER A 122 -10.25 -4.52 20.02
C SER A 122 -11.55 -3.72 20.00
N GLY A 123 -11.76 -2.86 18.99
CA GLY A 123 -12.94 -2.01 18.87
C GLY A 123 -12.92 -0.76 19.76
N GLU A 124 -11.78 -0.45 20.38
CA GLU A 124 -11.59 0.76 21.20
C GLU A 124 -11.56 2.03 20.35
N VAL A 125 -11.07 1.93 19.12
CA VAL A 125 -10.89 3.06 18.19
C VAL A 125 -11.40 2.69 16.80
N ASP A 126 -12.18 3.57 16.19
CA ASP A 126 -12.43 3.52 14.75
C ASP A 126 -11.15 3.89 14.01
N LEU A 127 -10.67 2.98 13.16
CA LEU A 127 -9.40 3.14 12.48
C LEU A 127 -9.37 4.34 11.52
N GLU A 128 -10.50 4.70 10.90
CA GLU A 128 -10.60 5.88 10.04
C GLU A 128 -10.36 7.18 10.84
N ILE A 129 -10.87 7.22 12.06
CA ILE A 129 -10.71 8.36 12.98
C ILE A 129 -9.29 8.36 13.57
N GLY A 130 -8.81 7.20 14.03
CA GLY A 130 -7.53 7.06 14.70
C GLY A 130 -6.31 7.24 13.77
N PHE A 131 -6.47 7.01 12.47
CA PHE A 131 -5.35 7.10 11.54
C PHE A 131 -4.87 8.54 11.30
N LEU A 132 -5.75 9.55 11.30
CA LEU A 132 -5.34 10.93 11.04
C LEU A 132 -4.39 11.50 12.13
N PRO A 133 -4.69 11.37 13.44
CA PRO A 133 -3.75 11.73 14.50
C PRO A 133 -2.42 10.97 14.40
N PHE A 134 -2.49 9.68 14.10
CA PHE A 134 -1.30 8.85 13.88
C PHE A 134 -0.45 9.38 12.71
N LEU A 135 -1.07 9.67 11.56
CA LEU A 135 -0.40 10.21 10.38
C LEU A 135 0.31 11.54 10.69
N LYS A 136 -0.35 12.45 11.40
CA LYS A 136 0.27 13.74 11.80
C LYS A 136 1.46 13.56 12.72
N SER A 137 1.49 12.49 13.53
CA SER A 137 2.59 12.22 14.45
C SER A 137 3.89 11.71 13.77
N LEU A 138 3.86 11.50 12.46
CA LEU A 138 4.98 10.98 11.66
C LEU A 138 5.89 12.07 11.08
N PHE A 139 5.51 13.35 11.19
CA PHE A 139 6.25 14.50 10.70
C PHE A 139 6.71 15.37 11.86
#